data_AF-A0A521K3Z8-F1
#
_entry.id   AF-A0A521K3Z8-F1
#
_cell.length_a   1.000
_cell.length_b   1.000
_cell.length_c   1.000
_cell.angle_alpha   90.00
_cell.angle_beta   90.00
_cell.angle_gamma   90.00
#
_symmetry.space_group_name_H-M   'P 1'
#
loop_
_entity.id
_entity.type
_entity.pdbx_description
1 polymer ?
#
loop_
_entity_poly.entity_id
_entity_poly.type
_entity_poly.pdbx_seq_one_letter_code
_entity_poly.pdbx_strand_id
1 'polypeptide(L)'
;MRATAGVLIGLFLAGLTGAGPAAAGDAAGSMTIVGNGPELTVIEKMARAFEKANPRAYVDVQWDEISKPIELVKSGQAQLAVMGKPDPELKAIQVAWDGIAIMISLSNQTKEITTKQAADLFTGKIKFWSELGGPETRVLILDRPANRNIRDAFEQQLGIVGKIPDQAKVIGPDDKAIKTVAGTLAPNSAVTFVSLVPALEAVSSGVAVRLLTIDKVEPEKPPVKDGRYTLRRPVLFLSKKEPNPMVEAFEAFALSKEGQRILDEIYTPVDPKS
;
A
#
# COMPACT_ATOMS: atom_id res chain seq x y z
N MET A 1 8.50 -30.13 80.02
CA MET A 1 8.02 -30.30 78.64
C MET A 1 8.59 -29.17 77.79
N ARG A 2 9.47 -29.50 76.83
CA ARG A 2 10.11 -28.54 75.91
C ARG A 2 9.24 -28.43 74.66
N ALA A 3 8.79 -27.23 74.31
CA ALA A 3 8.10 -26.95 73.05
C ALA A 3 9.11 -26.29 72.09
N THR A 4 9.53 -27.03 71.06
CA THR A 4 10.34 -26.56 69.95
C THR A 4 9.47 -25.85 68.93
N ALA A 5 9.76 -24.58 68.65
CA ALA A 5 9.19 -23.80 67.57
C ALA A 5 9.83 -24.21 66.23
N GLY A 6 9.00 -24.64 65.28
CA GLY A 6 9.41 -24.89 63.90
C GLY A 6 9.14 -23.65 63.04
N VAL A 7 10.20 -23.02 62.54
CA VAL A 7 10.13 -21.94 61.55
C VAL A 7 10.07 -22.58 60.16
N LEU A 8 8.96 -22.40 59.45
CA LEU A 8 8.79 -22.79 58.04
C LEU A 8 9.22 -21.61 57.16
N ILE A 9 10.39 -21.71 56.53
CA ILE A 9 10.86 -20.79 55.49
C ILE A 9 10.19 -21.22 54.18
N GLY A 10 9.22 -20.43 53.71
CA GLY A 10 8.62 -20.60 52.39
C GLY A 10 9.57 -20.08 51.30
N LEU A 11 10.01 -20.99 50.43
CA LEU A 11 10.75 -20.64 49.21
C LEU A 11 9.80 -19.94 48.23
N PHE A 12 9.98 -18.62 48.02
CA PHE A 12 9.35 -17.89 46.92
C PHE A 12 10.15 -18.15 45.63
N LEU A 13 9.68 -19.09 44.81
CA LEU A 13 10.13 -19.20 43.43
C LEU A 13 9.41 -18.11 42.61
N ALA A 14 10.08 -16.98 42.43
CA ALA A 14 9.71 -15.99 41.42
C ALA A 14 9.95 -16.61 40.04
N GLY A 15 8.90 -17.17 39.45
CA GLY A 15 8.91 -17.59 38.05
C GLY A 15 9.01 -16.36 37.16
N LEU A 16 10.18 -16.14 36.54
CA LEU A 16 10.30 -15.31 35.35
C LEU A 16 9.49 -15.99 34.24
N THR A 17 8.25 -15.58 34.06
CA THR A 17 7.51 -15.87 32.83
C THR A 17 8.06 -14.93 31.76
N GLY A 18 8.95 -15.44 30.91
CA GLY A 18 9.30 -14.78 29.66
C GLY A 18 8.02 -14.53 28.86
N ALA A 19 7.74 -13.28 28.53
CA ALA A 19 6.69 -12.91 27.60
C ALA A 19 7.09 -13.45 26.21
N GLY A 20 6.58 -14.61 25.85
CA GLY A 20 6.57 -15.08 24.48
C GLY A 20 5.65 -14.20 23.63
N PRO A 21 5.75 -14.26 22.29
CA PRO A 21 4.81 -13.58 21.41
C PRO A 21 3.39 -14.02 21.76
N ALA A 22 2.49 -13.06 21.99
CA ALA A 22 1.09 -13.35 22.28
C ALA A 22 0.49 -14.21 21.15
N ALA A 23 -0.12 -15.34 21.51
CA ALA A 23 -0.78 -16.21 20.56
C ALA A 23 -2.00 -15.49 19.94
N ALA A 24 -2.34 -15.84 18.70
CA ALA A 24 -3.56 -15.36 18.06
C ALA A 24 -4.78 -15.70 18.93
N GLY A 25 -5.51 -14.68 19.39
CA GLY A 25 -6.67 -14.80 20.29
C GLY A 25 -6.57 -14.00 21.61
N ASP A 26 -5.39 -13.49 21.97
CA ASP A 26 -5.19 -12.79 23.25
C ASP A 26 -5.21 -11.25 23.18
N ALA A 27 -5.30 -10.66 21.98
CA ALA A 27 -5.34 -9.20 21.86
C ALA A 27 -6.62 -8.63 22.48
N ALA A 28 -6.48 -7.61 23.33
CA ALA A 28 -7.57 -6.92 24.00
C ALA A 28 -7.28 -5.42 24.09
N GLY A 29 -8.34 -4.60 23.97
CA GLY A 29 -8.25 -3.14 24.01
C GLY A 29 -8.65 -2.50 22.68
N SER A 30 -8.40 -1.19 22.56
CA SER A 30 -8.71 -0.42 21.35
C SER A 30 -7.45 0.16 20.70
N MET A 31 -7.49 0.32 19.39
CA MET A 31 -6.50 1.10 18.64
C MET A 31 -7.18 1.87 17.52
N THR A 32 -6.55 2.95 17.11
CA THR A 32 -6.91 3.71 15.92
C THR A 32 -5.82 3.53 14.86
N ILE A 33 -6.24 3.13 13.67
CA ILE A 33 -5.43 3.07 12.45
C ILE A 33 -5.80 4.27 11.58
N VAL A 34 -4.80 5.03 11.15
CA VAL A 34 -4.96 6.22 10.31
C VAL A 34 -4.30 6.05 8.94
N GLY A 35 -4.89 6.66 7.92
CA GLY A 35 -4.31 6.67 6.58
C GLY A 35 -4.98 7.70 5.67
N ASN A 36 -4.37 7.90 4.50
CA ASN A 36 -4.86 8.83 3.47
C ASN A 36 -4.72 8.28 2.04
N GLY A 37 -4.23 7.05 1.88
CA GLY A 37 -3.94 6.45 0.57
C GLY A 37 -5.01 5.46 0.09
N PRO A 38 -4.74 4.75 -1.03
CA PRO A 38 -5.66 3.76 -1.59
C PRO A 38 -5.86 2.50 -0.72
N GLU A 39 -5.11 2.37 0.38
CA GLU A 39 -5.08 1.17 1.22
C GLU A 39 -6.36 0.98 2.06
N LEU A 40 -7.25 1.98 2.15
CA LEU A 40 -8.46 1.96 3.00
C LEU A 40 -9.22 0.63 2.94
N THR A 41 -9.60 0.19 1.73
CA THR A 41 -10.44 -1.00 1.56
C THR A 41 -9.76 -2.27 2.09
N VAL A 42 -8.44 -2.41 1.92
CA VAL A 42 -7.72 -3.58 2.46
C VAL A 42 -7.63 -3.51 3.98
N ILE A 43 -7.41 -2.32 4.53
CA ILE A 43 -7.28 -2.12 5.98
C ILE A 43 -8.60 -2.35 6.70
N GLU A 44 -9.74 -1.92 6.14
CA GLU A 44 -11.06 -2.24 6.71
C GLU A 44 -11.32 -3.75 6.73
N LYS A 45 -10.95 -4.47 5.66
CA LYS A 45 -11.07 -5.94 5.60
C LYS A 45 -10.18 -6.60 6.66
N MET A 46 -8.94 -6.13 6.80
CA MET A 46 -8.00 -6.63 7.81
C MET A 46 -8.49 -6.36 9.23
N ALA A 47 -8.99 -5.15 9.51
CA ALA A 47 -9.56 -4.78 10.81
C ALA A 47 -10.71 -5.72 11.21
N ARG A 48 -11.68 -5.92 10.32
CA ARG A 48 -12.82 -6.83 10.56
C ARG A 48 -12.35 -8.28 10.79
N ALA A 49 -11.39 -8.77 10.01
CA ALA A 49 -10.86 -10.11 10.17
C ALA A 49 -10.06 -10.27 11.48
N PHE A 50 -9.32 -9.24 11.88
CA PHE A 50 -8.58 -9.20 13.13
C PHE A 50 -9.49 -9.20 14.35
N GLU A 51 -10.53 -8.36 14.37
CA GLU A 51 -11.54 -8.32 15.44
C GLU A 51 -12.31 -9.63 15.55
N LYS A 52 -12.63 -10.26 14.41
CA LYS A 52 -13.26 -11.60 14.39
C LYS A 52 -12.38 -12.66 15.05
N ALA A 53 -11.05 -12.57 14.86
CA ALA A 53 -10.09 -13.47 15.49
C ALA A 53 -9.78 -13.11 16.95
N ASN A 54 -10.03 -11.86 17.36
CA ASN A 54 -9.73 -11.32 18.70
C ASN A 54 -10.95 -10.57 19.25
N PRO A 55 -11.96 -11.27 19.82
CA PRO A 55 -13.24 -10.66 20.20
C PRO A 55 -13.17 -9.55 21.27
N ARG A 56 -12.03 -9.38 21.93
CA ARG A 56 -11.78 -8.33 22.93
C ARG A 56 -11.03 -7.12 22.35
N ALA A 57 -10.66 -7.17 21.07
CA ALA A 57 -10.00 -6.10 20.36
C ALA A 57 -11.03 -5.26 19.60
N TYR A 58 -10.78 -3.95 19.54
CA TYR A 58 -11.53 -3.01 18.73
C TYR A 58 -10.58 -2.16 17.90
N VAL A 59 -10.79 -2.09 16.59
CA VAL A 59 -9.95 -1.35 15.64
C VAL A 59 -10.79 -0.27 14.99
N ASP A 60 -10.52 0.98 15.36
CA ASP A 60 -11.10 2.15 14.70
C ASP A 60 -10.24 2.53 13.47
N VAL A 61 -10.84 2.58 12.29
CA VAL A 61 -10.16 2.94 11.05
C VAL A 61 -10.59 4.35 10.65
N GLN A 62 -9.66 5.30 10.74
CA GLN A 62 -9.89 6.69 10.38
C GLN A 62 -9.13 7.01 9.09
N TRP A 63 -9.86 7.39 8.06
CA TRP A 63 -9.28 7.62 6.74
C TRP A 63 -9.76 8.94 6.17
N ASP A 64 -8.82 9.86 5.97
CA ASP A 64 -9.11 11.17 5.42
C ASP A 64 -7.95 11.59 4.50
N GLU A 65 -8.34 12.01 3.30
CA GLU A 65 -7.50 12.55 2.24
C GLU A 65 -6.62 13.74 2.66
N ILE A 66 -7.04 14.55 3.64
CA ILE A 66 -6.27 15.70 4.15
C ILE A 66 -5.57 15.43 5.48
N SER A 67 -5.71 14.22 6.03
CA SER A 67 -5.07 13.86 7.30
C SER A 67 -3.55 13.82 7.20
N LYS A 68 -2.89 13.92 8.36
CA LYS A 68 -1.44 13.76 8.51
C LYS A 68 -1.17 12.54 9.40
N PRO A 69 -1.24 11.31 8.87
CA PRO A 69 -1.17 10.08 9.67
C PRO A 69 0.09 9.98 10.56
N ILE A 70 1.24 10.40 10.03
CA ILE A 70 2.51 10.42 10.76
C ILE A 70 2.42 11.31 12.02
N GLU A 71 1.85 12.50 11.90
CA GLU A 71 1.70 13.43 13.02
C GLU A 71 0.69 12.92 14.06
N LEU A 72 -0.37 12.25 13.63
CA LEU A 72 -1.34 11.61 14.51
C LEU A 72 -0.70 10.48 15.33
N VAL A 73 0.20 9.69 14.73
CA VAL A 73 0.96 8.67 15.46
C VAL A 73 1.99 9.31 16.40
N LYS A 74 2.76 10.32 15.94
CA LYS A 74 3.74 11.01 16.80
C LYS A 74 3.10 11.64 18.04
N SER A 75 1.98 12.33 17.85
CA SER A 75 1.19 12.94 18.94
C SER A 75 0.43 11.92 19.81
N GLY A 76 0.32 10.66 19.39
CA GLY A 76 -0.37 9.59 20.13
C GLY A 76 -1.89 9.58 19.96
N GLN A 77 -2.45 10.39 19.06
CA GLN A 77 -3.87 10.39 18.70
C GLN A 77 -4.28 9.12 17.93
N ALA A 78 -3.32 8.49 17.26
CA ALA A 78 -3.49 7.18 16.64
C ALA A 78 -2.32 6.27 17.01
N GLN A 79 -2.52 4.95 16.95
CA GLN A 79 -1.50 3.97 17.29
C GLN A 79 -0.74 3.46 16.07
N LEU A 80 -1.38 3.50 14.89
CA LEU A 80 -0.80 2.99 13.65
C LEU A 80 -1.15 3.89 12.47
N ALA A 81 -0.17 4.18 11.61
CA ALA A 81 -0.37 4.85 10.33
C ALA A 81 -0.04 3.91 9.18
N VAL A 82 -0.81 4.00 8.09
CA VAL A 82 -0.54 3.24 6.85
C VAL A 82 0.05 4.18 5.80
N MET A 83 1.31 3.94 5.42
CA MET A 83 2.10 4.86 4.59
C MET A 83 2.83 4.13 3.45
N GLY A 84 3.18 4.87 2.40
CA GLY A 84 4.03 4.39 1.30
C GLY A 84 5.53 4.64 1.48
N LYS A 85 5.93 5.32 2.55
CA LYS A 85 7.32 5.69 2.86
C LYS A 85 7.59 5.67 4.37
N PRO A 86 8.82 5.33 4.80
CA PRO A 86 9.16 5.29 6.21
C PRO A 86 9.29 6.71 6.80
N ASP A 87 9.20 6.81 8.12
CA ASP A 87 9.58 7.99 8.89
C ASP A 87 10.71 7.58 9.88
N PRO A 88 11.82 8.34 9.98
CA PRO A 88 12.98 7.95 10.79
C PRO A 88 12.70 7.89 12.30
N GLU A 89 11.67 8.60 12.78
CA GLU A 89 11.29 8.65 14.19
C GLU A 89 10.38 7.49 14.57
N LEU A 90 9.71 6.85 13.60
CA LEU A 90 8.76 5.77 13.81
C LEU A 90 9.36 4.39 13.51
N LYS A 91 8.77 3.35 14.10
CA LYS A 91 8.98 1.97 13.69
C LYS A 91 8.21 1.74 12.39
N ALA A 92 8.82 1.08 11.41
CA ALA A 92 8.19 0.75 10.14
C ALA A 92 8.19 -0.77 9.94
N ILE A 93 7.01 -1.34 9.66
CA ILE A 93 6.86 -2.72 9.20
C ILE A 93 6.29 -2.72 7.80
N GLN A 94 6.98 -3.37 6.88
CA GLN A 94 6.43 -3.63 5.55
C GLN A 94 5.50 -4.84 5.60
N VAL A 95 4.28 -4.65 5.08
CA VAL A 95 3.25 -5.69 5.04
C VAL A 95 2.93 -6.15 3.62
N ALA A 96 3.19 -5.32 2.61
CA ALA A 96 3.01 -5.66 1.19
C ALA A 96 3.90 -4.81 0.28
N TRP A 97 3.89 -5.13 -1.01
CA TRP A 97 4.33 -4.29 -2.12
C TRP A 97 3.13 -3.82 -2.93
N ASP A 98 3.18 -2.60 -3.43
CA ASP A 98 2.24 -2.09 -4.43
C ASP A 98 3.00 -1.74 -5.71
N GLY A 99 2.66 -2.39 -6.81
CA GLY A 99 3.17 -2.03 -8.12
C GLY A 99 2.41 -0.83 -8.67
N ILE A 100 3.09 0.04 -9.41
CA ILE A 100 2.49 1.22 -10.02
C ILE A 100 2.39 0.97 -11.52
N ALA A 101 1.20 0.59 -11.99
CA ALA A 101 0.97 0.27 -13.39
C ALA A 101 0.72 1.55 -14.20
N ILE A 102 1.39 1.67 -15.35
CA ILE A 102 1.06 2.69 -16.35
C ILE A 102 -0.01 2.10 -17.29
N MET A 103 -1.18 2.72 -17.30
CA MET A 103 -2.37 2.24 -18.01
C MET A 103 -2.71 3.17 -19.17
N ILE A 104 -3.08 2.57 -20.30
CA ILE A 104 -3.52 3.25 -21.52
C ILE A 104 -4.81 2.63 -22.07
N SER A 105 -5.50 3.34 -22.96
CA SER A 105 -6.69 2.83 -23.66
C SER A 105 -6.34 1.60 -24.51
N LEU A 106 -7.25 0.62 -24.63
CA LEU A 106 -7.00 -0.61 -25.39
C LEU A 106 -6.72 -0.37 -26.89
N SER A 107 -7.29 0.69 -27.47
CA SER A 107 -7.05 1.09 -28.86
C SER A 107 -5.61 1.53 -29.14
N ASN A 108 -4.84 1.84 -28.11
CA ASN A 108 -3.45 2.21 -28.23
C ASN A 108 -2.54 0.98 -28.26
N GLN A 109 -1.81 0.83 -29.36
CA GLN A 109 -1.03 -0.37 -29.64
C GLN A 109 0.36 -0.37 -28.99
N THR A 110 0.79 0.75 -28.38
CA THR A 110 2.04 0.84 -27.61
C THR A 110 2.10 -0.29 -26.60
N LYS A 111 3.17 -1.08 -26.62
CA LYS A 111 3.31 -2.27 -25.75
C LYS A 111 4.27 -2.04 -24.61
N GLU A 112 5.41 -1.43 -24.92
CA GLU A 112 6.54 -1.30 -24.03
C GLU A 112 7.07 0.13 -24.09
N ILE A 113 7.48 0.64 -22.93
CA ILE A 113 8.26 1.86 -22.81
C ILE A 113 9.39 1.65 -21.82
N THR A 114 10.43 2.46 -21.92
CA THR A 114 11.47 2.54 -20.89
C THR A 114 11.03 3.45 -19.74
N THR A 115 11.67 3.31 -18.57
CA THR A 115 11.49 4.25 -17.44
C THR A 115 11.73 5.71 -17.88
N LYS A 116 12.72 5.94 -18.75
CA LYS A 116 12.98 7.27 -19.32
C LYS A 116 11.81 7.77 -20.19
N GLN A 117 11.26 6.91 -21.05
CA GLN A 117 10.09 7.26 -21.85
C GLN A 117 8.85 7.50 -20.98
N ALA A 118 8.67 6.77 -19.89
CA ALA A 118 7.61 7.05 -18.91
C ALA A 118 7.78 8.46 -18.31
N ALA A 119 9.00 8.83 -17.89
CA ALA A 119 9.28 10.18 -17.40
C ALA A 119 9.01 11.25 -18.48
N ASP A 120 9.47 11.05 -19.71
CA ASP A 120 9.25 12.01 -20.81
C ASP A 120 7.76 12.08 -21.23
N LEU A 121 6.99 11.00 -21.07
CA LEU A 121 5.55 10.94 -21.28
C LEU A 121 4.79 11.76 -20.23
N PHE A 122 5.04 11.51 -18.94
CA PHE A 122 4.33 12.18 -17.85
C PHE A 122 4.78 13.62 -17.60
N THR A 123 5.92 14.04 -18.15
CA THR A 123 6.33 15.46 -18.20
C THR A 123 5.79 16.20 -19.42
N GLY A 124 5.05 15.51 -20.31
CA GLY A 124 4.46 16.10 -21.52
C GLY A 124 5.47 16.44 -22.63
N LYS A 125 6.71 15.93 -22.54
CA LYS A 125 7.69 16.07 -23.63
C LYS A 125 7.29 15.24 -24.84
N ILE A 126 6.79 14.02 -24.60
CA ILE A 126 6.15 13.19 -25.62
C ILE A 126 4.72 13.68 -25.78
N LYS A 127 4.37 14.13 -26.99
CA LYS A 127 3.06 14.72 -27.29
C LYS A 127 2.18 13.77 -28.09
N PHE A 128 2.79 12.83 -28.82
CA PHE A 128 2.09 11.87 -29.66
C PHE A 128 2.52 10.45 -29.36
N TRP A 129 1.57 9.52 -29.43
CA TRP A 129 1.86 8.10 -29.22
C TRP A 129 2.73 7.48 -30.33
N SER A 130 2.76 8.07 -31.51
CA SER A 130 3.66 7.67 -32.60
C SER A 130 5.15 7.78 -32.23
N GLU A 131 5.51 8.66 -31.28
CA GLU A 131 6.86 8.77 -30.74
C GLU A 131 7.27 7.53 -29.91
N LEU A 132 6.29 6.72 -29.51
CA LEU A 132 6.43 5.47 -28.77
C LEU A 132 6.05 4.24 -29.61
N GLY A 133 5.95 4.39 -30.94
CA GLY A 133 5.52 3.32 -31.85
C GLY A 133 4.03 3.00 -31.79
N GLY A 134 3.22 3.89 -31.20
CA GLY A 134 1.77 3.82 -31.15
C GLY A 134 1.07 4.57 -32.29
N PRO A 135 -0.26 4.78 -32.17
CA PRO A 135 -1.04 5.49 -33.17
C PRO A 135 -0.71 6.99 -33.24
N GLU A 136 -1.00 7.64 -34.37
CA GLU A 136 -0.89 9.11 -34.54
C GLU A 136 -2.01 9.87 -33.79
N THR A 137 -2.03 9.72 -32.47
CA THR A 137 -2.97 10.38 -31.56
C THR A 137 -2.21 11.14 -30.49
N ARG A 138 -2.81 12.24 -30.03
CA ARG A 138 -2.20 13.05 -28.97
C ARG A 138 -2.27 12.32 -27.63
N VAL A 139 -1.22 12.42 -26.85
CA VAL A 139 -1.18 11.93 -25.46
C VAL A 139 -2.08 12.82 -24.60
N LEU A 140 -3.04 12.20 -23.91
CA LEU A 140 -3.81 12.84 -22.86
C LEU A 140 -3.37 12.31 -21.49
N ILE A 141 -2.63 13.12 -20.74
CA ILE A 141 -2.21 12.75 -19.39
C ILE A 141 -3.39 12.93 -18.44
N LEU A 142 -3.75 11.85 -17.74
CA LEU A 142 -4.66 11.89 -16.60
C LEU A 142 -3.79 11.77 -15.34
N ASP A 143 -3.80 12.83 -14.55
CA ASP A 143 -3.01 12.93 -13.32
C ASP A 143 -3.81 12.40 -12.12
N ARG A 144 -3.11 12.20 -11.00
CA ARG A 144 -3.64 11.69 -9.74
C ARG A 144 -3.43 12.73 -8.64
N PRO A 145 -4.33 12.82 -7.65
CA PRO A 145 -4.14 13.67 -6.50
C PRO A 145 -2.81 13.39 -5.80
N ALA A 146 -2.15 14.46 -5.32
CA ALA A 146 -0.95 14.38 -4.52
C ALA A 146 -1.15 13.62 -3.19
N ASN A 147 -2.39 13.49 -2.71
CA ASN A 147 -2.71 12.91 -1.41
C ASN A 147 -2.86 11.38 -1.39
N ARG A 148 -2.62 10.69 -2.52
CA ARG A 148 -2.58 9.22 -2.56
C ARG A 148 -1.15 8.81 -2.83
N ASN A 149 -0.51 8.22 -1.83
CA ASN A 149 0.89 7.74 -1.74
C ASN A 149 1.51 7.09 -3.02
N ILE A 150 0.71 6.81 -4.05
CA ILE A 150 1.13 6.38 -5.38
C ILE A 150 1.77 7.51 -6.21
N ARG A 151 1.27 8.75 -6.18
CA ARG A 151 1.83 9.86 -6.99
C ARG A 151 3.24 10.22 -6.54
N ASP A 152 3.44 10.41 -5.24
CA ASP A 152 4.76 10.70 -4.66
C ASP A 152 5.78 9.64 -5.09
N ALA A 153 5.45 8.36 -4.93
CA ALA A 153 6.32 7.25 -5.31
C ALA A 153 6.59 7.22 -6.81
N PHE A 154 5.55 7.43 -7.64
CA PHE A 154 5.66 7.46 -9.09
C PHE A 154 6.58 8.59 -9.57
N GLU A 155 6.34 9.82 -9.10
CA GLU A 155 7.15 10.96 -9.49
C GLU A 155 8.59 10.85 -9.00
N GLN A 156 8.80 10.34 -7.78
CA GLN A 156 10.13 10.14 -7.21
C GLN A 156 10.93 9.11 -8.01
N GLN A 157 10.33 7.97 -8.36
CA GLN A 157 11.01 6.90 -9.08
C GLN A 157 11.29 7.24 -10.54
N LEU A 158 10.46 8.10 -11.15
CA LEU A 158 10.70 8.62 -12.49
C LEU A 158 11.60 9.88 -12.51
N GLY A 159 11.90 10.50 -11.37
CA GLY A 159 12.68 11.75 -11.30
C GLY A 159 11.91 12.98 -11.82
N ILE A 160 10.57 12.95 -11.71
CA ILE A 160 9.66 13.96 -12.27
C ILE A 160 8.84 14.70 -11.20
N VAL A 161 9.30 14.72 -9.95
CA VAL A 161 8.63 15.41 -8.84
C VAL A 161 8.22 16.83 -9.23
N GLY A 162 6.92 17.11 -9.19
CA GLY A 162 6.32 18.39 -9.54
C GLY A 162 6.44 18.79 -11.02
N LYS A 163 6.68 17.84 -11.94
CA LYS A 163 6.83 18.09 -13.38
C LYS A 163 5.70 17.54 -14.24
N ILE A 164 4.69 16.89 -13.64
CA ILE A 164 3.45 16.57 -14.36
C ILE A 164 2.76 17.90 -14.71
N PRO A 165 2.37 18.14 -15.98
CA PRO A 165 1.83 19.43 -16.38
C PRO A 165 0.57 19.84 -15.61
N ASP A 166 0.50 21.08 -15.14
CA ASP A 166 -0.64 21.60 -14.34
C ASP A 166 -1.99 21.51 -15.07
N GLN A 167 -1.99 21.51 -16.41
CA GLN A 167 -3.20 21.33 -17.21
C GLN A 167 -3.70 19.88 -17.27
N ALA A 168 -2.95 18.91 -16.75
CA ALA A 168 -3.37 17.51 -16.72
C ALA A 168 -4.59 17.36 -15.82
N LYS A 169 -5.60 16.62 -16.30
CA LYS A 169 -6.82 16.44 -15.55
C LYS A 169 -6.56 15.53 -14.35
N VAL A 170 -6.74 16.04 -13.14
CA VAL A 170 -6.61 15.27 -11.90
C VAL A 170 -7.84 14.40 -11.68
N ILE A 171 -7.64 13.10 -11.51
CA ILE A 171 -8.69 12.12 -11.21
C ILE A 171 -8.31 11.38 -9.93
N GLY A 172 -9.18 11.39 -8.93
CA GLY A 172 -8.91 10.79 -7.62
C GLY A 172 -8.99 9.27 -7.59
N PRO A 173 -10.19 8.65 -7.53
CA PRO A 173 -10.37 7.20 -7.39
C PRO A 173 -9.74 6.38 -8.52
N ASP A 174 -9.29 5.14 -8.22
CA ASP A 174 -8.70 4.21 -9.21
C ASP A 174 -9.75 3.82 -10.25
N ASP A 175 -10.95 3.42 -9.82
CA ASP A 175 -12.05 3.04 -10.71
C ASP A 175 -12.43 4.16 -11.69
N LYS A 176 -12.44 5.43 -11.23
CA LYS A 176 -12.74 6.60 -12.05
C LYS A 176 -11.64 6.87 -13.08
N ALA A 177 -10.36 6.71 -12.72
CA ALA A 177 -9.28 6.84 -13.70
C ALA A 177 -9.35 5.75 -14.76
N ILE A 178 -9.50 4.50 -14.32
CA ILE A 178 -9.62 3.34 -15.22
C ILE A 178 -10.76 3.56 -16.22
N LYS A 179 -11.96 3.94 -15.75
CA LYS A 179 -13.11 4.27 -16.60
C LYS A 179 -12.83 5.44 -17.55
N THR A 180 -12.10 6.46 -17.09
CA THR A 180 -11.78 7.63 -17.93
C THR A 180 -10.78 7.28 -19.02
N VAL A 181 -9.77 6.44 -18.74
CA VAL A 181 -8.86 5.93 -19.76
C VAL A 181 -9.60 5.09 -20.80
N ALA A 182 -10.45 4.17 -20.34
CA ALA A 182 -11.26 3.31 -21.21
C ALA A 182 -12.19 4.12 -22.12
N GLY A 183 -12.81 5.18 -21.58
CA GLY A 183 -13.74 6.05 -22.31
C GLY A 183 -13.10 7.16 -23.13
N THR A 184 -11.76 7.29 -23.12
CA THR A 184 -11.08 8.31 -23.94
C THR A 184 -11.05 7.86 -25.39
N LEU A 185 -11.63 8.68 -26.28
CA LEU A 185 -11.74 8.41 -27.70
C LEU A 185 -10.78 9.30 -28.52
N ALA A 186 -10.60 8.94 -29.80
CA ALA A 186 -9.87 9.75 -30.77
C ALA A 186 -10.42 11.20 -30.82
N PRO A 187 -9.58 12.22 -31.05
CA PRO A 187 -8.18 12.14 -31.52
C PRO A 187 -7.13 11.97 -30.40
N ASN A 188 -7.56 11.72 -29.16
CA ASN A 188 -6.66 11.54 -28.02
C ASN A 188 -6.57 10.06 -27.61
N SER A 189 -5.48 9.70 -26.95
CA SER A 189 -5.40 8.46 -26.19
C SER A 189 -4.81 8.75 -24.81
N ALA A 190 -5.53 8.33 -23.77
CA ALA A 190 -5.20 8.67 -22.40
C ALA A 190 -4.13 7.75 -21.82
N VAL A 191 -3.35 8.31 -20.89
CA VAL A 191 -2.44 7.57 -20.01
C VAL A 191 -2.64 8.01 -18.56
N THR A 192 -2.57 7.06 -17.63
CA THR A 192 -2.60 7.29 -16.18
C THR A 192 -1.69 6.29 -15.48
N PHE A 193 -1.45 6.48 -14.19
CA PHE A 193 -0.89 5.48 -13.30
C PHE A 193 -1.88 5.10 -12.19
N VAL A 194 -1.92 3.81 -11.82
CA VAL A 194 -2.81 3.24 -10.80
C VAL A 194 -2.13 2.07 -10.07
N SER A 195 -2.69 1.66 -8.93
CA SER A 195 -2.21 0.48 -8.18
C SER A 195 -2.33 -0.76 -9.06
N LEU A 196 -1.34 -1.66 -9.01
CA LEU A 196 -1.19 -2.72 -10.00
C LEU A 196 -2.34 -3.74 -9.99
N VAL A 197 -2.74 -4.23 -8.82
CA VAL A 197 -3.75 -5.30 -8.73
C VAL A 197 -5.12 -4.82 -9.25
N PRO A 198 -5.64 -3.63 -8.86
CA PRO A 198 -6.83 -3.08 -9.50
C PRO A 198 -6.71 -2.89 -11.02
N ALA A 199 -5.51 -2.54 -11.50
CA ALA A 199 -5.24 -2.42 -12.93
C ALA A 199 -5.34 -3.78 -13.65
N LEU A 200 -4.73 -4.82 -13.08
CA LEU A 200 -4.80 -6.19 -13.59
C LEU A 200 -6.25 -6.71 -13.58
N GLU A 201 -7.00 -6.45 -12.50
CA GLU A 201 -8.40 -6.85 -12.39
C GLU A 201 -9.28 -6.17 -13.45
N ALA A 202 -9.04 -4.89 -13.74
CA ALA A 202 -9.72 -4.18 -14.81
C ALA A 202 -9.45 -4.80 -16.18
N VAL A 203 -8.20 -5.18 -16.47
CA VAL A 203 -7.83 -5.87 -17.71
C VAL A 203 -8.51 -7.24 -17.79
N SER A 204 -8.43 -8.06 -16.73
CA SER A 204 -9.03 -9.41 -16.73
C SER A 204 -10.56 -9.38 -16.79
N SER A 205 -11.18 -8.31 -16.30
CA SER A 205 -12.64 -8.10 -16.35
C SER A 205 -13.12 -7.51 -17.68
N GLY A 206 -12.24 -7.33 -18.66
CA GLY A 206 -12.60 -6.87 -20.01
C GLY A 206 -12.82 -5.37 -20.14
N VAL A 207 -12.37 -4.56 -19.18
CA VAL A 207 -12.34 -3.10 -19.37
C VAL A 207 -11.40 -2.78 -20.53
N ALA A 208 -11.79 -1.85 -21.41
CA ALA A 208 -11.04 -1.47 -22.62
C ALA A 208 -9.77 -0.65 -22.31
N VAL A 209 -8.88 -1.21 -21.51
CA VAL A 209 -7.58 -0.68 -21.12
C VAL A 209 -6.52 -1.76 -21.24
N ARG A 210 -5.25 -1.35 -21.20
CA ARG A 210 -4.11 -2.25 -21.11
C ARG A 210 -2.99 -1.59 -20.31
N LEU A 211 -2.07 -2.40 -19.82
CA LEU A 211 -0.91 -1.95 -19.06
C LEU A 211 0.33 -1.96 -19.96
N LEU A 212 1.23 -1.00 -19.75
CA LEU A 212 2.51 -0.94 -20.45
C LEU A 212 3.57 -1.79 -19.74
N THR A 213 4.32 -2.55 -20.52
CA THR A 213 5.58 -3.16 -20.10
C THR A 213 6.62 -2.06 -19.89
N ILE A 214 7.35 -2.11 -18.77
CA ILE A 214 8.36 -1.10 -18.43
C ILE A 214 9.72 -1.75 -18.38
N ASP A 215 10.67 -1.23 -19.16
CA ASP A 215 12.05 -1.78 -19.23
C ASP A 215 12.08 -3.30 -19.49
N LYS A 216 11.22 -3.79 -20.39
CA LYS A 216 11.02 -5.21 -20.72
C LYS A 216 10.47 -6.07 -19.58
N VAL A 217 9.97 -5.46 -18.51
CA VAL A 217 9.34 -6.15 -17.38
C VAL A 217 7.83 -5.93 -17.41
N GLU A 218 7.08 -7.02 -17.46
CA GLU A 218 5.62 -6.97 -17.43
C GLU A 218 5.12 -6.54 -16.04
N PRO A 219 4.06 -5.70 -16.00
CA PRO A 219 3.46 -5.27 -14.74
C PRO A 219 2.66 -6.42 -14.14
N GLU A 220 3.30 -7.27 -13.34
CA GLU A 220 2.67 -8.41 -12.66
C GLU A 220 3.14 -8.53 -11.20
N LYS A 221 2.40 -9.30 -10.39
CA LYS A 221 2.75 -9.53 -8.97
C LYS A 221 4.14 -10.16 -8.78
N PRO A 222 4.58 -11.20 -9.52
CA PRO A 222 5.88 -11.82 -9.27
C PRO A 222 7.08 -10.85 -9.52
N PRO A 223 7.15 -10.12 -10.65
CA PRO A 223 8.17 -9.08 -10.84
C PRO A 223 8.12 -7.93 -9.84
N VAL A 224 6.93 -7.56 -9.34
CA VAL A 224 6.79 -6.59 -8.25
C VAL A 224 7.34 -7.13 -6.94
N LYS A 225 7.14 -8.42 -6.66
CA LYS A 225 7.62 -9.05 -5.42
C LYS A 225 9.14 -9.16 -5.40
N ASP A 226 9.74 -9.68 -6.46
CA ASP A 226 11.20 -9.89 -6.54
C ASP A 226 11.99 -8.63 -6.92
N GLY A 227 11.32 -7.57 -7.37
CA GLY A 227 11.90 -6.26 -7.63
C GLY A 227 12.44 -6.05 -9.03
N ARG A 228 12.19 -6.97 -9.96
CA ARG A 228 12.42 -6.71 -11.38
C ARG A 228 11.54 -5.57 -11.89
N TYR A 229 10.30 -5.44 -11.41
CA TYR A 229 9.45 -4.28 -11.72
C TYR A 229 9.74 -3.15 -10.74
N THR A 230 10.45 -2.14 -11.22
CA THR A 230 11.02 -1.07 -10.38
C THR A 230 10.01 -0.03 -9.94
N LEU A 231 8.93 0.18 -10.72
CA LEU A 231 7.82 1.06 -10.38
C LEU A 231 6.94 0.40 -9.31
N ARG A 232 7.41 0.44 -8.06
CA ARG A 232 6.74 -0.19 -6.91
C ARG A 232 7.02 0.56 -5.62
N ARG A 233 6.12 0.49 -4.65
CA ARG A 233 6.27 1.11 -3.33
C ARG A 233 5.93 0.11 -2.22
N PRO A 234 6.55 0.21 -1.04
CA PRO A 234 6.14 -0.62 0.08
C PRO A 234 4.78 -0.14 0.62
N VAL A 235 3.99 -1.06 1.15
CA VAL A 235 2.88 -0.74 2.06
C VAL A 235 3.41 -0.92 3.48
N LEU A 236 3.48 0.18 4.22
CA LEU A 236 4.10 0.23 5.54
C LEU A 236 3.08 0.51 6.63
N PHE A 237 3.22 -0.19 7.74
CA PHE A 237 2.63 0.15 9.02
C PHE A 237 3.67 0.91 9.83
N LEU A 238 3.34 2.15 10.19
CA LEU A 238 4.18 3.01 11.01
C LEU A 238 3.57 3.13 12.42
N SER A 239 4.38 2.83 13.42
CA SER A 239 4.01 2.88 14.83
C SER A 239 5.08 3.59 15.65
N LYS A 240 4.72 3.97 16.87
CA LYS A 240 5.73 4.39 17.86
C LYS A 240 6.71 3.25 18.14
N LYS A 241 7.94 3.60 18.55
CA LYS A 241 9.00 2.59 18.81
C LYS A 241 8.77 1.87 20.14
N GLU A 242 8.02 2.47 21.06
CA GLU A 242 7.60 1.85 22.31
C GLU A 242 6.68 0.65 22.05
N PRO A 243 6.86 -0.47 22.78
CA PRO A 243 5.99 -1.63 22.65
C PRO A 243 4.52 -1.29 22.88
N ASN A 244 3.66 -1.80 22.00
CA ASN A 244 2.21 -1.68 22.13
C ASN A 244 1.58 -3.03 21.74
N PRO A 245 1.02 -3.79 22.70
CA PRO A 245 0.51 -5.13 22.43
C PRO A 245 -0.57 -5.20 21.33
N MET A 246 -1.41 -4.16 21.23
CA MET A 246 -2.47 -4.11 20.22
C MET A 246 -1.89 -3.89 18.82
N VAL A 247 -0.94 -2.96 18.70
CA VAL A 247 -0.20 -2.72 17.44
C VAL A 247 0.58 -3.96 17.03
N GLU A 248 1.32 -4.58 17.95
CA GLU A 248 2.13 -5.76 17.67
C GLU A 248 1.26 -6.96 17.24
N ALA A 249 0.10 -7.15 17.88
CA ALA A 249 -0.86 -8.18 17.49
C ALA A 249 -1.43 -7.93 16.08
N PHE A 250 -1.77 -6.68 15.75
CA PHE A 250 -2.26 -6.32 14.42
C PHE A 250 -1.17 -6.47 13.34
N GLU A 251 0.07 -6.04 13.62
CA GLU A 251 1.25 -6.24 12.76
C GLU A 251 1.52 -7.73 12.53
N ALA A 252 1.44 -8.56 13.58
CA ALA A 252 1.60 -10.01 13.48
C ALA A 252 0.46 -10.65 12.66
N PHE A 253 -0.78 -10.21 12.86
CA PHE A 253 -1.91 -10.65 12.05
C PHE A 253 -1.72 -10.29 10.57
N ALA A 254 -1.26 -9.07 10.26
CA ALA A 254 -0.98 -8.64 8.90
C ALA A 254 0.06 -9.53 8.19
N LEU A 255 1.08 -9.99 8.92
CA LEU A 255 2.12 -10.89 8.41
C LEU A 255 1.73 -12.38 8.44
N SER A 256 0.61 -12.73 9.07
CA SER A 256 0.09 -14.10 9.10
C SER A 256 -0.44 -14.54 7.73
N LYS A 257 -0.67 -15.85 7.55
CA LYS A 257 -1.26 -16.40 6.32
C LYS A 257 -2.61 -15.74 5.97
N GLU A 258 -3.46 -15.49 6.96
CA GLU A 258 -4.77 -14.88 6.73
C GLU A 258 -4.65 -13.39 6.39
N GLY A 259 -3.78 -12.65 7.08
CA GLY A 259 -3.50 -11.25 6.77
C GLY A 259 -2.93 -11.08 5.36
N GLN A 260 -1.96 -11.93 4.98
CA GLN A 260 -1.38 -11.94 3.64
C GLN A 260 -2.40 -12.34 2.56
N ARG A 261 -3.34 -13.25 2.85
CA ARG A 261 -4.44 -13.59 1.94
C ARG A 261 -5.33 -12.38 1.65
N ILE A 262 -5.65 -11.57 2.67
CA ILE A 262 -6.44 -10.34 2.49
C ILE A 262 -5.63 -9.29 1.72
N LEU A 263 -4.35 -9.12 2.02
CA LEU A 263 -3.47 -8.19 1.31
C LEU A 263 -3.34 -8.54 -0.17
N ASP A 264 -3.29 -9.84 -0.51
CA ASP A 264 -3.18 -10.31 -1.90
C ASP A 264 -4.39 -9.93 -2.77
N GLU A 265 -5.53 -9.55 -2.18
CA GLU A 265 -6.70 -9.06 -2.94
C GLU A 265 -6.43 -7.72 -3.63
N ILE A 266 -5.55 -6.88 -3.09
CA ILE A 266 -5.31 -5.50 -3.58
C ILE A 266 -3.82 -5.18 -3.79
N TYR A 267 -2.93 -5.90 -3.14
CA TYR A 267 -1.48 -5.66 -3.15
C TYR A 267 -0.71 -6.96 -3.41
N THR A 268 0.61 -6.84 -3.54
CA THR A 268 1.51 -7.99 -3.68
C THR A 268 2.03 -8.38 -2.29
N PRO A 269 1.70 -9.56 -1.76
CA PRO A 269 2.08 -9.95 -0.40
C PRO A 269 3.60 -10.12 -0.24
N VAL A 270 4.09 -9.83 0.97
CA VAL A 270 5.45 -10.22 1.37
C VAL A 270 5.49 -11.70 1.71
N ASP A 271 6.67 -12.30 1.78
CA ASP A 271 6.77 -13.67 2.29
C ASP A 271 6.35 -13.68 3.77
N PRO A 272 5.37 -14.53 4.16
CA PRO A 272 4.94 -14.61 5.54
C PRO A 272 6.12 -15.03 6.41
N LYS A 273 6.26 -14.39 7.58
CA LYS A 273 7.24 -14.85 8.56
C LYS A 273 6.81 -16.24 9.04
N SER A 274 7.73 -17.20 8.94
CA SER A 274 7.58 -18.59 9.41
C SER A 274 7.33 -18.66 10.90
#